data_AF-A0A2S7EW25-F1
#
_entry.id   AF-A0A2S7EW25-F1
#
_cell.length_a   1.000
_cell.length_b   1.000
_cell.length_c   1.000
_cell.angle_alpha   90.00
_cell.angle_beta   90.00
_cell.angle_gamma   90.00
#
_symmetry.space_group_name_H-M   'P 1'
#
loop_
_entity.id
_entity.type
_entity.pdbx_description
1 polymer ?
#
loop_
_entity_poly.entity_id
_entity_poly.type
_entity_poly.pdbx_seq_one_letter_code
_entity_poly.pdbx_strand_id
1 'polypeptide(L)'
;MAASALARKGAFELREALHGLPVQLPLPPGAQQTPQFWSGLDVRRVGSMAAGVQAAAVVGLPAWVEPPPRGLLLALALGRPAIASAACGLGHGDGAWRCVDAGDAAALRSAGGSAGHAGLRTHSAQYRSCGSTSSDQRTRRACGSA
;
A
#
# COMPACT_ATOMS: atom_id res chain seq x y z
N MET A 1 16.30 -2.86 -20.73
CA MET A 1 16.20 -1.86 -19.65
C MET A 1 14.83 -1.97 -19.01
N ALA A 2 14.74 -2.33 -17.73
CA ALA A 2 13.47 -2.47 -17.03
C ALA A 2 13.57 -1.81 -15.65
N ALA A 3 13.61 -0.47 -15.63
CA ALA A 3 13.73 0.30 -14.40
C ALA A 3 12.38 0.83 -13.87
N SER A 4 11.28 0.82 -14.63
CA SER A 4 10.04 1.51 -14.20
C SER A 4 9.03 0.66 -13.42
N ALA A 5 9.21 -0.66 -13.35
CA ALA A 5 8.16 -1.54 -12.83
C ALA A 5 7.96 -1.41 -11.31
N LEU A 6 9.04 -1.29 -10.52
CA LEU A 6 8.92 -1.19 -9.06
C LEU A 6 8.62 0.24 -8.59
N ALA A 7 9.12 1.26 -9.32
CA ALA A 7 8.80 2.65 -9.08
C ALA A 7 7.27 2.89 -9.10
N ARG A 8 6.58 2.37 -10.12
CA ARG A 8 5.11 2.48 -10.22
C ARG A 8 4.34 1.67 -9.17
N LYS A 9 5.01 0.74 -8.48
CA LYS A 9 4.46 -0.01 -7.34
C LYS A 9 4.69 0.68 -5.99
N GLY A 10 5.35 1.84 -5.99
CA GLY A 10 5.52 2.68 -4.81
C GLY A 10 6.77 2.38 -3.98
N ALA A 11 7.85 1.90 -4.62
CA ALA A 11 9.08 1.56 -3.91
C ALA A 11 9.83 2.76 -3.33
N PHE A 12 9.68 3.96 -3.92
CA PHE A 12 10.30 5.18 -3.38
C PHE A 12 9.62 5.58 -2.07
N GLU A 13 8.29 5.55 -2.06
CA GLU A 13 7.44 5.84 -0.91
C GLU A 13 7.66 4.83 0.20
N LEU A 14 7.78 3.53 -0.14
CA LEU A 14 8.13 2.51 0.84
C LEU A 14 9.52 2.76 1.44
N ARG A 15 10.51 3.10 0.63
CA ARG A 15 11.86 3.42 1.13
C ARG A 15 11.83 4.63 2.07
N GLU A 16 11.16 5.71 1.68
CA GLU A 16 11.00 6.90 2.53
C GLU A 16 10.25 6.60 3.82
N ALA A 17 9.20 5.78 3.77
CA ALA A 17 8.41 5.41 4.94
C ALA A 17 9.21 4.56 5.96
N LEU A 18 10.16 3.75 5.48
CA LEU A 18 11.00 2.89 6.34
C LEU A 18 12.29 3.57 6.81
N HIS A 19 12.69 4.68 6.20
CA HIS A 19 13.95 5.35 6.53
C HIS A 19 14.05 5.71 8.03
N GLY A 20 15.17 5.32 8.65
CA GLY A 20 15.43 5.55 10.08
C GLY A 20 14.61 4.70 11.05
N LEU A 21 13.78 3.78 10.57
CA LEU A 21 13.06 2.84 11.44
C LEU A 21 13.89 1.58 11.70
N PRO A 22 13.86 1.03 12.92
CA PRO A 22 14.52 -0.24 13.26
C PRO A 22 13.67 -1.43 12.79
N VAL A 23 13.40 -1.51 11.49
CA VAL A 23 12.55 -2.53 10.87
C VAL A 23 13.30 -3.21 9.74
N GLN A 24 13.04 -4.51 9.60
CA GLN A 24 13.59 -5.29 8.50
C GLN A 24 12.62 -5.35 7.33
N LEU A 25 13.12 -5.24 6.10
CA LEU A 25 12.40 -5.39 4.85
C LEU A 25 12.67 -6.77 4.23
N PRO A 26 11.73 -7.73 4.30
CA PRO A 26 11.81 -8.96 3.52
C PRO A 26 11.65 -8.65 2.02
N LEU A 27 12.72 -8.84 1.25
CA LEU A 27 12.75 -8.48 -0.16
C LEU A 27 12.70 -9.74 -1.04
N PRO A 28 11.58 -10.03 -1.72
CA PRO A 28 11.46 -11.17 -2.60
C PRO A 28 12.22 -10.97 -3.92
N PRO A 29 12.44 -12.04 -4.71
CA PRO A 29 13.08 -11.93 -6.01
C PRO A 29 12.34 -10.96 -6.94
N GLY A 30 13.10 -10.16 -7.71
CA GLY A 30 12.53 -9.19 -8.66
C GLY A 30 12.07 -7.86 -8.07
N ALA A 31 12.08 -7.69 -6.75
CA ALA A 31 11.80 -6.40 -6.08
C ALA A 31 13.02 -5.47 -6.06
N GLN A 32 13.60 -5.19 -7.24
CA GLN A 32 14.80 -4.38 -7.40
C GLN A 32 14.60 -3.26 -8.43
N GLN A 33 15.22 -2.10 -8.17
CA GLN A 33 15.32 -0.97 -9.10
C GLN A 33 16.75 -0.86 -9.62
N THR A 34 17.66 -0.38 -8.75
CA THR A 34 19.11 -0.36 -8.94
C THR A 34 19.78 -1.13 -7.79
N PRO A 35 21.06 -1.55 -7.92
CA PRO A 35 21.73 -2.34 -6.88
C PRO A 35 21.76 -1.69 -5.49
N GLN A 36 21.84 -0.36 -5.42
CA GLN A 36 21.93 0.42 -4.19
C GLN A 36 20.59 1.07 -3.78
N PHE A 37 19.49 0.73 -4.45
CA PHE A 37 18.21 1.39 -4.21
C PHE A 37 17.75 1.30 -2.74
N TRP A 38 17.98 0.16 -2.10
CA TRP A 38 17.58 -0.09 -0.71
C TRP A 38 18.69 0.21 0.32
N SER A 39 19.79 0.85 -0.09
CA SER A 39 20.88 1.19 0.84
C SER A 39 20.39 2.04 2.01
N GLY A 40 20.83 1.69 3.21
CA GLY A 40 20.42 2.34 4.46
C GLY A 40 19.20 1.71 5.16
N LEU A 41 18.58 0.68 4.57
CA LEU A 41 17.56 -0.14 5.23
C LEU A 41 18.14 -1.51 5.62
N ASP A 42 17.62 -2.13 6.69
CA ASP A 42 17.88 -3.54 6.99
C ASP A 42 17.06 -4.42 6.01
N VAL A 43 17.73 -4.94 4.98
CA VAL A 43 17.10 -5.74 3.94
C VAL A 43 17.45 -7.22 4.12
N ARG A 44 16.43 -8.06 4.29
CA ARG A 44 16.58 -9.52 4.23
C ARG A 44 16.04 -10.04 2.91
N ARG A 45 16.92 -10.52 2.04
CA ARG A 45 16.49 -11.21 0.81
C ARG A 45 15.85 -12.56 1.16
N VAL A 46 14.73 -12.86 0.52
CA VAL A 46 13.97 -14.11 0.71
C VAL A 46 13.80 -14.85 -0.61
N GLY A 47 13.54 -16.16 -0.55
CA GLY A 47 13.49 -17.01 -1.75
C GLY A 47 12.24 -16.83 -2.63
N SER A 48 11.17 -16.22 -2.14
CA SER A 48 9.92 -16.05 -2.90
C SER A 48 9.04 -14.91 -2.34
N MET A 49 8.06 -14.47 -3.14
CA MET A 49 7.01 -13.54 -2.70
C MET A 49 6.26 -14.09 -1.48
N ALA A 50 5.93 -15.39 -1.48
CA ALA A 50 5.23 -16.02 -0.37
C ALA A 50 6.05 -16.02 0.93
N ALA A 51 7.35 -16.30 0.84
CA ALA A 51 8.24 -16.21 1.99
C ALA A 51 8.32 -14.76 2.54
N GLY A 52 8.32 -13.77 1.66
CA GLY A 52 8.28 -12.35 2.04
C GLY A 52 7.00 -11.98 2.77
N VAL A 53 5.84 -12.33 2.21
CA VAL A 53 4.53 -12.06 2.81
C VAL A 53 4.36 -12.78 4.15
N GLN A 54 4.81 -14.04 4.27
CA GLN A 54 4.73 -14.80 5.52
C GLN A 54 5.59 -14.19 6.64
N ALA A 55 6.75 -13.64 6.29
CA ALA A 55 7.65 -13.00 7.24
C ALA A 55 7.24 -11.58 7.62
N ALA A 56 6.36 -10.94 6.85
CA ALA A 56 5.98 -9.56 7.04
C ALA A 56 4.90 -9.41 8.14
N ALA A 57 5.10 -8.44 9.04
CA ALA A 57 4.06 -8.02 9.96
C ALA A 57 2.95 -7.20 9.25
N VAL A 58 3.31 -6.50 8.17
CA VAL A 58 2.42 -5.70 7.34
C VAL A 58 2.95 -5.68 5.90
N VAL A 59 2.06 -5.69 4.92
CA VAL A 59 2.39 -5.61 3.50
C VAL A 59 1.96 -4.26 2.94
N GLY A 60 2.90 -3.55 2.30
CA GLY A 60 2.66 -2.25 1.68
C GLY A 60 2.66 -2.30 0.14
N LEU A 61 1.65 -1.72 -0.49
CA LEU A 61 1.60 -1.47 -1.94
C LEU A 61 1.03 -0.06 -2.23
N PRO A 62 1.79 1.01 -1.96
CA PRO A 62 1.39 2.40 -2.24
C PRO A 62 1.55 2.71 -3.75
N ALA A 63 0.96 1.89 -4.61
CA ALA A 63 1.20 1.92 -6.04
C ALA A 63 0.65 3.19 -6.71
N TRP A 64 1.33 3.64 -7.76
CA TRP A 64 0.79 4.58 -8.73
C TRP A 64 -0.03 3.86 -9.80
N VAL A 65 0.39 2.64 -10.18
CA VAL A 65 -0.32 1.72 -11.08
C VAL A 65 0.16 0.28 -10.81
N GLU A 66 -0.75 -0.64 -10.47
CA GLU A 66 -0.44 -2.08 -10.38
C GLU A 66 -1.67 -2.99 -10.52
N PRO A 67 -2.02 -3.46 -11.74
CA PRO A 67 -3.01 -4.52 -11.92
C PRO A 67 -2.40 -5.82 -12.54
N PRO A 68 -2.54 -7.03 -11.92
CA PRO A 68 -3.10 -7.34 -10.60
C PRO A 68 -2.03 -7.40 -9.47
N PRO A 69 -2.38 -7.04 -8.22
CA PRO A 69 -1.42 -6.92 -7.12
C PRO A 69 -1.21 -8.24 -6.37
N ARG A 70 -0.47 -9.16 -6.98
CA ARG A 70 -0.32 -10.55 -6.47
C ARG A 70 0.18 -10.65 -5.03
N GLY A 71 1.14 -9.81 -4.63
CA GLY A 71 1.67 -9.81 -3.25
C GLY A 71 0.63 -9.35 -2.22
N LEU A 72 -0.17 -8.35 -2.57
CA LEU A 72 -1.25 -7.84 -1.73
C LEU A 72 -2.38 -8.87 -1.59
N LEU A 73 -2.78 -9.51 -2.70
CA LEU A 73 -3.77 -10.59 -2.70
C LEU A 73 -3.35 -11.76 -1.81
N LEU A 74 -2.08 -12.14 -1.86
CA LEU A 74 -1.53 -13.18 -0.99
C LEU A 74 -1.54 -12.77 0.48
N ALA A 75 -1.22 -11.50 0.79
CA ALA A 75 -1.28 -10.97 2.14
C ALA A 75 -2.71 -11.09 2.72
N LEU A 76 -3.70 -10.65 1.94
CA LEU A 76 -5.11 -10.74 2.31
C LEU A 76 -5.56 -12.19 2.52
N ALA A 77 -5.19 -13.11 1.62
CA ALA A 77 -5.51 -14.53 1.76
C ALA A 77 -4.89 -15.18 3.02
N LEU A 78 -3.76 -14.64 3.49
CA LEU A 78 -3.07 -15.10 4.70
C LEU A 78 -3.47 -14.30 5.97
N GLY A 79 -4.46 -13.41 5.87
CA GLY A 79 -4.90 -12.56 6.99
C GLY A 79 -3.84 -11.56 7.47
N ARG A 80 -2.88 -11.21 6.61
CA ARG A 80 -1.82 -10.23 6.93
C ARG A 80 -2.36 -8.81 6.77
N PRO A 81 -2.05 -7.90 7.72
CA PRO A 81 -2.34 -6.48 7.56
C PRO A 81 -1.76 -5.96 6.24
N ALA A 82 -2.57 -5.19 5.53
CA ALA A 82 -2.25 -4.67 4.21
C ALA A 82 -2.52 -3.17 4.15
N ILE A 83 -1.58 -2.42 3.59
CA ILE A 83 -1.69 -0.99 3.31
C ILE A 83 -1.49 -0.80 1.81
N ALA A 84 -2.42 -0.18 1.12
CA ALA A 84 -2.33 0.00 -0.34
C ALA A 84 -2.97 1.30 -0.80
N SER A 85 -2.71 1.67 -2.05
CA SER A 85 -3.44 2.74 -2.74
C SER A 85 -4.59 2.20 -3.58
N ALA A 86 -5.54 3.07 -3.95
CA ALA A 86 -6.63 2.71 -4.87
C ALA A 86 -6.13 2.20 -6.23
N ALA A 87 -4.94 2.63 -6.66
CA ALA A 87 -4.36 2.26 -7.94
C ALA A 87 -3.80 0.81 -7.97
N CYS A 88 -3.93 0.05 -6.88
CA CYS A 88 -3.66 -1.39 -6.86
C CYS A 88 -4.74 -2.24 -7.56
N GLY A 89 -5.87 -1.65 -7.95
CA GLY A 89 -6.90 -2.35 -8.75
C GLY A 89 -7.80 -3.33 -7.99
N LEU A 90 -7.76 -3.37 -6.65
CA LEU A 90 -8.67 -4.21 -5.84
C LEU A 90 -10.02 -3.55 -5.48
N GLY A 91 -10.28 -2.31 -5.92
CA GLY A 91 -11.45 -1.54 -5.45
C GLY A 91 -11.36 -1.20 -3.96
N HIS A 92 -12.36 -0.54 -3.37
CA HIS A 92 -12.36 -0.29 -1.92
C HIS A 92 -12.51 -1.61 -1.17
N GLY A 93 -11.43 -2.11 -0.58
CA GLY A 93 -11.50 -3.30 0.27
C GLY A 93 -12.23 -2.94 1.55
N ASP A 94 -13.44 -3.49 1.74
CA ASP A 94 -14.37 -3.30 2.87
C ASP A 94 -13.71 -3.53 4.26
N GLY A 95 -12.78 -2.69 4.65
CA GLY A 95 -11.89 -2.89 5.80
C GLY A 95 -10.78 -3.93 5.62
N ALA A 96 -10.72 -4.65 4.49
CA ALA A 96 -9.73 -5.72 4.26
C ALA A 96 -8.28 -5.21 4.19
N TRP A 97 -8.09 -3.95 3.79
CA TRP A 97 -6.79 -3.27 3.77
C TRP A 97 -6.97 -1.78 4.04
N ARG A 98 -5.92 -1.14 4.56
CA ARG A 98 -5.90 0.29 4.85
C ARG A 98 -5.47 1.08 3.63
N CYS A 99 -6.28 2.05 3.24
CA CYS A 99 -5.94 2.94 2.14
C CYS A 99 -4.95 4.04 2.53
N VAL A 100 -4.00 4.32 1.62
CA VAL A 100 -3.17 5.53 1.57
C VAL A 100 -3.11 6.06 0.12
N ASP A 101 -2.89 7.35 -0.07
CA ASP A 101 -2.70 7.91 -1.40
C ASP A 101 -1.35 7.48 -2.01
N ALA A 102 -1.30 7.36 -3.33
CA ALA A 102 -0.04 7.14 -4.04
C ALA A 102 0.88 8.36 -3.83
N GLY A 103 2.16 8.12 -3.54
CA GLY A 103 3.10 9.19 -3.20
C GLY A 103 3.14 9.59 -1.73
N ASP A 104 2.19 9.15 -0.89
CA ASP A 104 2.14 9.56 0.52
C ASP A 104 2.95 8.62 1.44
N ALA A 105 4.26 8.82 1.45
CA ALA A 105 5.18 8.09 2.32
C ALA A 105 4.91 8.33 3.83
N ALA A 106 4.41 9.52 4.20
CA ALA A 106 4.14 9.88 5.58
C ALA A 106 2.91 9.13 6.12
N ALA A 107 1.82 9.05 5.34
CA ALA A 107 0.66 8.24 5.67
C ALA A 107 1.01 6.75 5.71
N LEU A 108 1.83 6.26 4.77
CA LEU A 108 2.32 4.87 4.78
C LEU A 108 3.08 4.53 6.07
N ARG A 109 4.00 5.41 6.49
CA ARG A 109 4.75 5.26 7.74
C ARG A 109 3.81 5.21 8.95
N SER A 110 2.89 6.17 9.03
CA SER A 110 1.93 6.28 10.13
C SER A 110 1.05 5.03 10.21
N ALA A 111 0.63 4.50 9.06
CA ALA A 111 -0.18 3.30 8.94
C ALA A 111 0.55 2.02 9.37
N GLY A 112 1.83 1.88 9.01
CA GLY A 112 2.66 0.72 9.40
C GLY A 112 2.94 0.65 10.90
N GLY A 113 3.14 1.80 11.56
CA GLY A 113 3.39 1.86 13.01
C GLY A 113 2.18 1.45 13.86
N SER A 114 0.95 1.68 13.38
CA SER A 114 -0.28 1.31 14.10
C SER A 114 -0.55 -0.21 14.07
N ALA A 115 -0.04 -0.93 13.07
CA ALA A 115 -0.29 -2.36 12.86
C ALA A 115 0.42 -3.26 13.90
N GLY A 116 1.44 -2.75 14.60
CA GLY A 116 2.20 -3.50 15.61
C GLY A 116 1.59 -3.53 17.02
N HIS A 117 0.50 -2.79 17.28
CA HIS A 117 -0.05 -2.61 18.64
C HIS A 117 -1.55 -2.90 18.79
N ALA A 118 -2.26 -3.34 17.75
CA ALA A 118 -3.72 -3.46 17.79
C ALA A 118 -4.19 -4.92 17.62
N GLY A 119 -4.55 -5.55 18.74
CA GLY A 119 -5.66 -6.51 18.71
C GLY A 119 -6.88 -5.80 18.14
N LEU A 120 -7.57 -6.46 17.20
CA LEU A 120 -8.79 -5.97 16.55
C LEU A 120 -9.72 -5.25 17.56
N ARG A 121 -9.83 -3.93 17.43
CA ARG A 121 -11.02 -3.09 17.66
C ARG A 121 -10.63 -1.61 17.65
N THR A 122 -11.21 -0.86 16.70
CA THR A 122 -11.91 0.43 16.82
C THR A 122 -12.13 0.95 15.39
N HIS A 123 -13.35 0.94 14.86
CA HIS A 123 -14.31 2.04 14.95
C HIS A 123 -13.67 3.45 14.81
N SER A 124 -13.98 4.07 13.67
CA SER A 124 -14.06 5.52 13.45
C SER A 124 -12.88 6.39 13.95
N ALA A 125 -11.82 6.46 13.16
CA ALA A 125 -10.92 7.62 13.14
C ALA A 125 -10.52 7.92 11.68
N GLN A 126 -11.30 8.85 11.11
CA GLN A 126 -11.05 9.71 9.95
C GLN A 126 -9.71 9.54 9.21
N TYR A 127 -9.73 8.79 8.10
CA TYR A 127 -8.91 9.08 6.92
C TYR A 127 -9.84 8.99 5.69
N ARG A 128 -10.15 10.14 5.08
CA ARG A 128 -10.84 10.27 3.78
C ARG A 128 -9.77 10.58 2.72
N SER A 129 -9.68 9.97 1.54
CA SER A 129 -10.40 8.85 0.94
C SER A 129 -9.54 8.23 -0.17
N CYS A 130 -9.41 6.89 -0.24
CA CYS A 130 -9.34 6.25 -1.55
C CYS A 130 -10.65 6.59 -2.28
N GLY A 131 -10.55 7.12 -3.50
CA GLY A 131 -11.57 7.87 -4.26
C GLY A 131 -13.05 7.59 -3.98
N SER A 132 -13.75 8.66 -3.63
CA SER A 132 -15.20 8.80 -3.54
C SER A 132 -16.02 8.04 -4.59
N THR A 133 -17.06 7.32 -4.15
CA THR A 133 -18.26 7.10 -4.96
C THR A 133 -18.89 8.46 -5.29
N SER A 134 -18.58 9.00 -6.47
CA SER A 134 -19.29 10.15 -7.05
C SER A 134 -19.93 9.73 -8.36
N SER A 135 -20.96 8.89 -8.26
CA SER A 135 -21.90 8.62 -9.35
C SER A 135 -23.09 9.59 -9.33
N ASP A 136 -23.10 10.63 -8.50
CA ASP A 136 -24.33 11.42 -8.24
C ASP A 136 -24.14 12.95 -8.24
N GLN A 137 -23.60 13.51 -9.34
CA GLN A 137 -23.69 14.96 -9.62
C GLN A 137 -23.93 15.29 -11.11
N ARG A 138 -24.68 14.43 -11.84
CA ARG A 138 -25.09 14.75 -13.21
C ARG A 138 -26.59 14.55 -13.46
N THR A 139 -27.43 15.05 -12.57
CA THR A 139 -28.88 15.20 -12.82
C THR A 139 -29.50 16.14 -11.79
N ARG A 140 -29.34 17.46 -11.98
CA ARG A 140 -30.25 18.53 -11.52
C ARG A 140 -29.74 19.90 -12.02
N ARG A 141 -29.63 20.04 -13.34
CA ARG A 141 -29.84 21.33 -14.01
C ARG A 141 -30.99 21.14 -14.99
N ALA A 142 -32.19 21.14 -14.45
CA ALA A 142 -33.43 21.39 -15.17
C ALA A 142 -34.48 21.86 -14.16
N CYS A 143 -35.17 22.94 -14.53
CA CYS A 143 -36.33 23.61 -13.91
C CYS A 143 -36.12 24.70 -12.83
N GLY A 144 -36.55 25.92 -13.21
CA GLY A 144 -36.91 27.08 -12.38
C GLY A 144 -35.76 28.05 -12.08
N SER A 145 -35.81 29.36 -12.32
CA SER A 145 -36.94 30.27 -12.59
C SER A 145 -36.40 31.63 -13.05
N ALA A 146 -36.96 32.18 -14.13
CA ALA A 146 -37.21 33.61 -14.36
C ALA A 146 -38.22 33.72 -15.50
#